data_AF-A0A832H122-F1
#
_entry.id   AF-A0A832H122-F1
#
_cell.length_a   1.000
_cell.length_b   1.000
_cell.length_c   1.000
_cell.angle_alpha   90.00
_cell.angle_beta   90.00
_cell.angle_gamma   90.00
#
_symmetry.space_group_name_H-M   'P 1'
#
loop_
_entity.id
_entity.type
_entity.pdbx_description
1 polymer ?
#
loop_
_entity_poly.entity_id
_entity_poly.type
_entity_poly.pdbx_seq_one_letter_code
_entity_poly.pdbx_strand_id
1 'polypeptide(L)'
;MFGKFRETPTYTYDSANRLKTLSNQSTVSSYQYNGLGDRLSQNGVNYTLDLNPSTSLRAGSGLTQVLNDGTNQYLYGVGRIAQVDTTTEYFLGDALGSVRQLTNSNGDITLARAYEPYGNLAQAN
;
A
#
# COMPACT_ATOMS: atom_id res chain seq x y z
N MET A 1 -4.10 18.79 -33.93
CA MET A 1 -4.33 17.38 -33.54
C MET A 1 -2.97 16.82 -33.11
N PHE A 2 -2.67 16.77 -31.81
CA PHE A 2 -1.40 16.22 -31.31
C PHE A 2 -1.70 14.90 -30.60
N GLY A 3 -1.23 13.81 -31.19
CA GLY A 3 -1.35 12.47 -30.60
C GLY A 3 -0.56 12.41 -29.30
N LYS A 4 -1.23 12.01 -28.21
CA LYS A 4 -0.52 11.61 -26.99
C LYS A 4 0.22 10.31 -27.30
N PHE A 5 1.54 10.36 -27.41
CA PHE A 5 2.35 9.13 -27.36
C PHE A 5 2.08 8.44 -26.03
N ARG A 6 1.73 7.15 -26.08
CA ARG A 6 1.68 6.32 -24.87
C ARG A 6 3.13 6.03 -24.48
N GLU A 7 3.55 6.61 -23.38
CA GLU A 7 4.88 6.45 -22.83
C GLU A 7 5.09 5.03 -22.30
N THR A 8 6.28 4.47 -22.54
CA THR A 8 6.63 3.11 -22.09
C THR A 8 7.43 3.20 -20.79
N PRO A 9 6.87 2.78 -19.65
CA PRO A 9 7.63 2.72 -18.40
C PRO A 9 8.75 1.67 -18.46
N THR A 10 9.88 1.98 -17.83
CA THR A 10 11.03 1.07 -17.70
C THR A 10 11.01 0.43 -16.32
N TYR A 11 11.16 -0.90 -16.27
CA TYR A 11 11.21 -1.70 -15.05
C TYR A 11 12.56 -2.42 -14.97
N THR A 12 13.21 -2.40 -13.80
CA THR A 12 14.40 -3.22 -13.54
C THR A 12 14.15 -4.15 -12.37
N TYR A 13 14.81 -5.31 -12.40
CA TYR A 13 14.63 -6.36 -11.41
C TYR A 13 15.98 -6.72 -10.79
N ASP A 14 15.95 -7.19 -9.54
CA ASP A 14 17.12 -7.79 -8.91
C ASP A 14 17.31 -9.26 -9.35
N SER A 15 18.38 -9.91 -8.88
CA SER A 15 18.69 -11.31 -9.21
C SER A 15 17.65 -12.31 -8.68
N ALA A 16 16.78 -11.89 -7.75
CA ALA A 16 15.67 -12.69 -7.24
C ALA A 16 14.34 -12.40 -7.98
N ASN A 17 14.40 -11.71 -9.13
CA ASN A 17 13.25 -11.33 -9.95
C ASN A 17 12.23 -10.44 -9.22
N ARG A 18 12.70 -9.58 -8.31
CA ARG A 18 11.86 -8.59 -7.61
C ARG A 18 12.06 -7.21 -8.23
N LEU A 19 10.98 -6.43 -8.37
CA LEU A 19 11.03 -5.09 -8.96
C LEU A 19 11.95 -4.19 -8.13
N LYS A 20 13.06 -3.75 -8.71
CA LYS A 20 14.08 -2.90 -8.07
C LYS A 20 13.88 -1.43 -8.39
N THR A 21 13.58 -1.10 -9.64
CA THR A 21 13.22 0.27 -10.04
C THR A 21 12.10 0.29 -11.07
N LEU A 22 11.29 1.34 -10.99
CA LEU A 22 10.32 1.73 -12.00
C LEU A 22 10.62 3.18 -12.39
N SER A 23 10.76 3.45 -13.68
CA SER A 23 11.00 4.80 -14.18
C SER A 23 10.01 5.13 -15.30
N ASN A 24 9.39 6.31 -15.19
CA ASN A 24 8.70 6.99 -16.27
C ASN A 24 9.21 8.45 -16.34
N GLN A 25 8.74 9.26 -17.29
CA GLN A 25 9.25 10.63 -17.48
C GLN A 25 9.10 11.55 -16.25
N SER A 26 8.18 11.26 -15.33
CA SER A 26 7.87 12.13 -14.18
C SER A 26 8.20 11.51 -12.84
N THR A 27 8.47 10.20 -12.78
CA THR A 27 8.58 9.47 -11.53
C THR A 27 9.59 8.35 -11.66
N VAL A 28 10.56 8.36 -10.76
CA VAL A 28 11.44 7.24 -10.51
C VAL A 28 11.08 6.67 -9.14
N SER A 29 10.72 5.38 -9.11
CA SER A 29 10.57 4.62 -7.88
C SER A 29 11.69 3.61 -7.73
N SER A 30 12.23 3.47 -6.52
CA SER A 30 13.22 2.46 -6.15
C SER A 30 12.72 1.66 -4.95
N TYR A 31 13.06 0.38 -4.91
CA TYR A 31 12.62 -0.55 -3.87
C TYR A 31 13.78 -1.37 -3.34
N GLN A 32 13.79 -1.61 -2.04
CA GLN A 32 14.74 -2.52 -1.39
C GLN A 32 13.97 -3.62 -0.65
N TYR A 33 14.58 -4.80 -0.58
CA TYR A 33 13.96 -6.00 -0.02
C TYR A 33 14.90 -6.71 0.94
N ASN A 34 14.35 -7.41 1.92
CA ASN A 34 15.11 -8.31 2.80
C ASN A 34 15.44 -9.64 2.09
N GLY A 35 16.09 -10.57 2.80
CA GLY A 35 16.42 -11.90 2.28
C GLY A 35 15.20 -12.83 2.09
N LEU A 36 14.06 -12.51 2.71
CA LEU A 36 12.82 -13.29 2.63
C LEU A 36 11.88 -12.82 1.49
N GLY A 37 12.18 -11.68 0.85
CA GLY A 37 11.34 -11.13 -0.22
C GLY A 37 10.46 -9.96 0.21
N ASP A 38 10.45 -9.57 1.48
CA ASP A 38 9.66 -8.45 1.95
C ASP A 38 10.29 -7.13 1.56
N ARG A 39 9.46 -6.18 1.11
CA ARG A 39 9.90 -4.84 0.74
C ARG A 39 10.17 -4.03 2.01
N LEU A 40 11.42 -3.65 2.21
CA LEU A 40 11.90 -2.87 3.36
C LEU A 40 11.77 -1.36 3.16
N SER A 41 11.89 -0.89 1.91
CA SER A 41 11.84 0.54 1.64
C SER A 41 11.35 0.84 0.23
N GLN A 42 10.82 2.06 0.07
CA GLN A 42 10.52 2.67 -1.21
C GLN A 42 11.11 4.08 -1.23
N ASN A 43 11.85 4.43 -2.29
CA ASN A 43 12.42 5.76 -2.49
C ASN A 43 13.27 6.25 -1.30
N GLY A 44 13.93 5.34 -0.59
CA GLY A 44 14.72 5.64 0.61
C GLY A 44 13.92 5.76 1.91
N VAL A 45 12.59 5.70 1.87
CA VAL A 45 11.73 5.63 3.06
C VAL A 45 11.66 4.19 3.54
N ASN A 46 12.16 3.93 4.74
CA ASN A 46 12.16 2.61 5.36
C ASN A 46 10.82 2.34 6.07
N TYR A 47 10.35 1.11 5.94
CA TYR A 47 9.15 0.63 6.60
C TYR A 47 9.49 -0.08 7.91
N THR A 48 8.63 0.07 8.91
CA THR A 48 8.60 -0.85 10.06
C THR A 48 7.66 -1.98 9.71
N LEU A 49 8.16 -3.21 9.73
CA LEU A 49 7.40 -4.39 9.32
C LEU A 49 7.14 -5.33 10.50
N ASP A 50 5.96 -5.93 10.53
CA ASP A 50 5.72 -7.18 11.25
C ASP A 50 6.03 -8.36 10.32
N LEU A 51 7.18 -8.99 10.55
CA LEU A 51 7.68 -10.13 9.78
C LEU A 51 7.09 -11.48 10.23
N ASN A 52 6.31 -11.50 11.31
CA ASN A 52 5.65 -12.71 11.80
C ASN A 52 4.21 -12.39 12.24
N PRO A 53 3.32 -12.05 11.29
CA PRO A 53 1.94 -11.66 11.58
C PRO A 53 1.06 -12.85 12.00
N SER A 54 1.63 -14.00 12.41
CA SER A 54 0.87 -15.13 12.97
C SER A 54 0.15 -14.77 14.28
N THR A 55 0.47 -13.62 14.88
CA THR A 55 -0.23 -12.99 16.00
C THR A 55 -1.50 -12.22 15.58
N SER A 56 -1.66 -11.94 14.28
CA SER A 56 -2.93 -11.43 13.75
C SER A 56 -3.96 -12.56 13.76
N LEU A 57 -5.17 -12.29 14.23
CA LEU A 57 -6.28 -13.24 14.39
C LEU A 57 -6.75 -13.94 13.08
N ARG A 58 -6.05 -13.76 11.95
CA ARG A 58 -6.21 -14.59 10.74
C ARG A 58 -5.26 -15.78 10.80
N ALA A 59 -5.84 -16.97 11.01
CA ALA A 59 -5.15 -18.23 10.85
C ALA A 59 -4.78 -18.44 9.36
N GLY A 60 -3.48 -18.48 9.07
CA GLY A 60 -2.91 -18.69 7.74
C GLY A 60 -1.81 -17.68 7.48
N SER A 61 -0.60 -18.15 7.13
CA SER A 61 0.64 -17.36 6.96
C SER A 61 0.36 -15.93 6.50
N GLY A 62 0.27 -15.00 7.45
CA GLY A 62 -0.10 -13.64 7.15
C GLY A 62 0.98 -13.03 6.26
N LEU A 63 0.56 -12.32 5.22
CA LEU A 63 1.49 -11.47 4.49
C LEU A 63 2.14 -10.48 5.46
N THR A 64 3.43 -10.23 5.31
CA THR A 64 4.16 -9.21 6.06
C THR A 64 3.37 -7.91 6.10
N GLN A 65 3.16 -7.39 7.31
CA GLN A 65 2.37 -6.18 7.52
C GLN A 65 3.30 -4.98 7.66
N VAL A 66 2.92 -3.86 7.05
CA VAL A 66 3.58 -2.58 7.30
C VAL A 66 2.94 -1.95 8.53
N LEU A 67 3.72 -1.80 9.61
CA LEU A 67 3.33 -1.12 10.84
C LEU A 67 3.56 0.39 10.76
N ASN A 68 4.53 0.82 9.96
CA ASN A 68 4.80 2.23 9.68
C ASN A 68 5.40 2.39 8.27
N ASP A 69 4.88 3.32 7.48
CA ASP A 69 5.34 3.59 6.10
C ASP A 69 6.21 4.85 5.95
N GLY A 70 6.58 5.48 7.06
CA GLY A 70 7.28 6.76 7.15
C GLY A 70 6.36 7.97 7.36
N THR A 71 5.05 7.81 7.16
CA THR A 71 4.04 8.85 7.40
C THR A 71 3.01 8.39 8.43
N ASN A 72 2.42 7.22 8.20
CA ASN A 72 1.36 6.65 9.01
C ASN A 72 1.85 5.45 9.82
N GLN A 73 1.39 5.36 11.06
CA GLN A 73 1.39 4.12 11.82
C GLN A 73 0.09 3.35 11.58
N TYR A 74 0.15 2.03 11.50
CA TYR A 74 -1.00 1.20 11.19
C TYR A 74 -1.36 0.27 12.34
N LEU A 75 -2.64 0.28 12.72
CA LEU A 75 -3.21 -0.62 13.70
C LEU A 75 -3.86 -1.82 13.00
N TYR A 76 -3.57 -3.03 13.47
CA TYR A 76 -4.09 -4.28 12.92
C TYR A 76 -4.84 -5.11 13.96
N GLY A 77 -5.79 -5.91 13.48
CA GLY A 77 -6.43 -7.03 14.18
C GLY A 77 -6.54 -8.22 13.24
N VAL A 78 -7.76 -8.65 12.89
CA VAL A 78 -7.97 -9.61 11.78
C VAL A 78 -7.60 -8.97 10.42
N GLY A 79 -7.61 -7.65 10.32
CA GLY A 79 -7.17 -6.90 9.15
C GLY A 79 -6.65 -5.53 9.57
N ARG A 80 -6.32 -4.67 8.61
CA ARG A 80 -5.90 -3.28 8.90
C ARG A 80 -7.12 -2.48 9.39
N ILE A 81 -7.03 -1.95 10.60
CA ILE A 81 -8.12 -1.27 11.31
C ILE A 81 -8.03 0.24 11.11
N ALA A 82 -6.86 0.83 11.39
CA ALA A 82 -6.70 2.28 11.40
C ALA A 82 -5.30 2.68 10.91
N GLN A 83 -5.19 3.94 10.48
CA GLN A 83 -3.94 4.64 10.30
C GLN A 83 -3.88 5.84 11.24
N VAL A 84 -2.67 6.16 11.70
CA VAL A 84 -2.41 7.24 12.65
C VAL A 84 -1.24 8.06 12.15
N ASP A 85 -1.50 9.35 11.88
CA ASP A 85 -0.47 10.37 11.69
C ASP A 85 -0.48 11.34 12.91
N THR A 86 -0.95 12.56 12.71
CA THR A 86 -1.48 13.49 13.71
C THR A 86 -2.84 13.09 14.26
N THR A 87 -3.69 12.46 13.45
CA THR A 87 -5.04 12.02 13.82
C THR A 87 -5.25 10.56 13.46
N THR A 88 -6.27 9.93 14.05
CA THR A 88 -6.65 8.55 13.71
C THR A 88 -7.75 8.54 12.65
N GLU A 89 -7.52 7.76 11.60
CA GLU A 89 -8.52 7.44 10.59
C GLU A 89 -8.76 5.93 10.52
N TYR A 90 -10.00 5.53 10.34
CA TYR A 90 -10.43 4.14 10.34
C TYR A 90 -10.73 3.66 8.92
N PHE A 91 -10.21 2.50 8.58
CA PHE A 91 -10.40 1.89 7.27
C PHE A 91 -11.77 1.23 7.16
N LEU A 92 -12.54 1.61 6.14
CA LEU A 92 -13.75 0.91 5.74
C LEU A 92 -13.49 0.17 4.42
N GLY A 93 -13.35 -1.14 4.52
CA GLY A 93 -13.05 -2.02 3.39
C GLY A 93 -14.27 -2.70 2.80
N ASP A 94 -14.10 -3.27 1.60
CA ASP A 94 -15.04 -4.25 1.04
C ASP A 94 -14.73 -5.68 1.51
N ALA A 95 -15.57 -6.64 1.08
CA ALA A 95 -15.45 -8.04 1.45
C ALA A 95 -14.15 -8.71 0.97
N LEU A 96 -13.45 -8.12 -0.01
CA LEU A 96 -12.17 -8.61 -0.53
C LEU A 96 -10.96 -7.95 0.17
N GLY A 97 -11.21 -7.01 1.10
CA GLY A 97 -10.17 -6.33 1.88
C GLY A 97 -9.60 -5.08 1.22
N SER A 98 -10.19 -4.61 0.10
CA SER A 98 -9.82 -3.32 -0.48
C SER A 98 -10.45 -2.19 0.31
N VAL A 99 -9.67 -1.15 0.63
CA VAL A 99 -10.17 0.05 1.31
C VAL A 99 -11.05 0.85 0.37
N ARG A 100 -12.30 1.12 0.75
CA ARG A 100 -13.23 1.97 -0.01
C ARG A 100 -13.34 3.35 0.61
N GLN A 101 -13.22 3.48 1.94
CA GLN A 101 -13.32 4.76 2.63
C GLN A 101 -12.38 4.84 3.83
N LEU A 102 -12.10 6.08 4.26
CA LEU A 102 -11.54 6.42 5.57
C LEU A 102 -12.56 7.26 6.33
N THR A 103 -12.64 7.06 7.64
CA THR A 103 -13.43 7.93 8.54
C THR A 103 -12.59 8.46 9.69
N ASN A 104 -12.86 9.68 10.13
CA ASN A 104 -12.26 10.23 11.35
C ASN A 104 -12.92 9.63 12.62
N SER A 105 -12.50 10.10 13.80
CA SER A 105 -13.05 9.66 15.09
C SER A 105 -14.53 10.02 15.32
N ASN A 106 -15.08 10.97 14.57
CA ASN A 106 -16.48 11.36 14.63
C ASN A 106 -17.36 10.54 13.66
N GLY A 107 -16.75 9.69 12.83
CA GLY A 107 -17.43 8.93 11.78
C GLY A 107 -17.61 9.69 10.46
N ASP A 108 -17.05 10.89 10.32
CA ASP A 108 -17.09 11.62 9.05
C ASP A 108 -16.13 10.97 8.05
N ILE A 109 -16.58 10.82 6.80
CA ILE A 109 -15.74 10.27 5.72
C ILE A 109 -14.68 11.30 5.32
N THR A 110 -13.40 10.93 5.46
CA THR A 110 -12.25 11.76 5.06
C THR A 110 -11.68 11.38 3.70
N LEU A 111 -11.99 10.17 3.22
CA LEU A 111 -11.61 9.67 1.89
C LEU A 111 -12.67 8.72 1.36
N ALA A 112 -13.01 8.81 0.07
CA ALA A 112 -13.83 7.80 -0.61
C ALA A 112 -13.25 7.39 -1.97
N ARG A 113 -13.22 6.08 -2.23
CA ARG A 113 -12.65 5.48 -3.44
C ARG A 113 -13.54 4.32 -3.92
N ALA A 114 -13.81 4.29 -5.22
CA ALA A 114 -14.48 3.18 -5.89
C ALA A 114 -13.53 2.56 -6.93
N TYR A 115 -13.57 1.23 -7.04
CA TYR A 115 -12.72 0.44 -7.93
C TYR A 115 -13.55 -0.42 -8.88
N GLU A 116 -13.05 -0.55 -10.11
CA GLU A 116 -13.49 -1.52 -11.11
C GLU A 116 -13.17 -2.97 -10.67
N PRO A 117 -13.75 -4.00 -11.31
CA PRO A 117 -13.52 -5.40 -10.93
C PRO A 117 -12.05 -5.85 -10.88
N TYR A 118 -11.19 -5.23 -11.68
CA TYR A 118 -9.74 -5.52 -11.72
C TYR A 118 -8.90 -4.55 -10.90
N GLY A 119 -9.51 -3.76 -10.02
CA GLY A 119 -8.80 -2.91 -9.06
C GLY A 119 -8.37 -1.54 -9.58
N ASN A 120 -8.74 -1.17 -10.81
CA ASN A 120 -8.53 0.19 -11.30
C ASN A 120 -9.44 1.17 -10.54
N LEU A 121 -8.94 2.37 -10.25
CA LEU A 121 -9.73 3.42 -9.62
C LEU A 121 -10.81 3.92 -10.58
N ALA A 122 -12.08 3.72 -10.23
CA ALA A 122 -13.25 4.20 -10.97
C ALA A 122 -13.65 5.62 -10.54
N GLN A 123 -13.56 5.92 -9.24
CA GLN A 123 -13.90 7.24 -8.68
C GLN A 123 -13.07 7.54 -7.43
N ALA A 124 -12.64 8.80 -7.32
CA ALA A 124 -12.00 9.36 -6.15
C ALA A 124 -12.72 10.66 -5.76
N ASN A 125 -13.33 10.70 -4.58
CA ASN A 125 -13.87 11.90 -3.96
C ASN A 125 -13.04 12.27 -2.72
#